data_AF-A0A259PH99-F1
#
_entry.id   AF-A0A259PH99-F1
#
_cell.length_a   1.000
_cell.length_b   1.000
_cell.length_c   1.000
_cell.angle_alpha   90.00
_cell.angle_beta   90.00
_cell.angle_gamma   90.00
#
_symmetry.space_group_name_H-M   'P 1'
#
loop_
_entity.id
_entity.type
_entity.pdbx_description
1 polymer ?
#
loop_
_entity_poly.entity_id
_entity_poly.type
_entity_poly.pdbx_seq_one_letter_code
_entity_poly.pdbx_strand_id
1 'polypeptide(L)'
;MQSQRVAKSISAALLGSNESFSELKTSADKLNSDIQELGGGTSSSTNADLAKVVPLVASTVKNAESVVKLEPVLTQTNKALRDVNRQSDRLLETTETITSLMLQQNAPATNLAAASQLNMLTQRIGKSANEFLSFEGVSPEAVFALGKDLNTFNTLSKGLLDGNPGMQLSATKDPQLRSQLQNLVNSFAETRKLSAIILANLQGLSSARVAQASVVDNSLPLLNALQALQQRYSAQAGVSKPALLFIVLMALLALLALAGLAQLYVQETRSRTQQSELQRQQAERQELEARRTNEANQSAILRLMNELQNVAEGDLTQQATVTEDITGAIADSVNYTVEELRNLVSQVQSTADQVSRATSQAQTTSSNLLKSSEQQLVEIRETGQSVLDMAERINAVSSQAQQSSLVARQSLAAAEQGLHAVRDSIDGMNAIRTQIQDTSKRIKRLGESSQEIGEITELISDLTEQTNVLALNAAIQA
;
A
#
# COMPACT_ATOMS: atom_id res chain seq x y z
N MET A 1 -22.27 20.87 -11.51
CA MET A 1 -22.51 19.43 -11.21
C MET A 1 -21.61 18.51 -12.02
N GLN A 2 -21.57 18.57 -13.35
CA GLN A 2 -20.73 17.65 -14.15
C GLN A 2 -19.23 17.79 -13.89
N SER A 3 -18.71 19.01 -13.68
CA SER A 3 -17.30 19.23 -13.34
C SER A 3 -16.85 18.49 -12.08
N GLN A 4 -17.67 18.48 -11.03
CA GLN A 4 -17.40 17.74 -9.79
C GLN A 4 -17.53 16.23 -9.98
N ARG A 5 -18.50 15.77 -10.80
CA ARG A 5 -18.63 14.34 -11.12
C ARG A 5 -17.40 13.83 -11.86
N VAL A 6 -16.88 14.59 -12.83
CA VAL A 6 -15.62 14.26 -13.55
C VAL A 6 -14.44 14.16 -12.57
N ALA A 7 -14.29 15.11 -11.64
CA ALA A 7 -13.21 15.07 -10.64
C ALA A 7 -13.34 13.90 -9.64
N LYS A 8 -14.57 13.51 -9.29
CA LYS A 8 -14.83 12.34 -8.44
C LYS A 8 -14.58 11.02 -9.18
N SER A 9 -15.14 10.88 -10.38
CA SER A 9 -15.06 9.65 -11.16
C SER A 9 -13.66 9.38 -11.69
N ILE A 10 -12.87 10.40 -12.02
CA ILE A 10 -11.46 10.22 -12.43
C ILE A 10 -10.61 9.64 -11.29
N SER A 11 -10.87 10.08 -10.06
CA SER A 11 -10.17 9.57 -8.87
C SER A 11 -10.55 8.12 -8.58
N ALA A 12 -11.83 7.76 -8.78
CA ALA A 12 -12.30 6.38 -8.62
C ALA A 12 -11.86 5.45 -9.79
N ALA A 13 -11.77 5.98 -11.00
CA ALA A 13 -11.29 5.25 -12.18
C ALA A 13 -9.81 4.83 -12.05
N LEU A 14 -8.97 5.71 -11.48
CA LEU A 14 -7.58 5.40 -11.16
C LEU A 14 -7.41 4.24 -10.17
N LEU A 15 -8.38 4.05 -9.27
CA LEU A 15 -8.44 2.90 -8.35
C LEU A 15 -8.92 1.61 -9.05
N GLY A 16 -9.21 1.66 -10.35
CA GLY A 16 -9.53 0.50 -11.17
C GLY A 16 -11.00 0.08 -11.14
N SER A 17 -11.90 1.00 -10.79
CA SER A 17 -13.35 0.77 -10.88
C SER A 17 -13.82 0.92 -12.34
N ASN A 18 -14.22 -0.19 -12.97
CA ASN A 18 -14.75 -0.20 -14.35
C ASN A 18 -15.98 0.72 -14.50
N GLU A 19 -16.85 0.76 -13.51
CA GLU A 19 -18.05 1.61 -13.52
C GLU A 19 -17.67 3.10 -13.54
N SER A 20 -16.60 3.47 -12.82
CA SER A 20 -16.12 4.85 -12.74
C SER A 20 -15.50 5.35 -14.05
N PHE A 21 -14.96 4.47 -14.91
CA PHE A 21 -14.53 4.85 -16.27
C PHE A 21 -15.72 5.23 -17.15
N SER A 22 -16.83 4.49 -17.05
CA SER A 22 -18.07 4.82 -17.76
C SER A 22 -18.64 6.16 -17.27
N GLU A 23 -18.74 6.36 -15.96
CA GLU A 23 -19.19 7.63 -15.39
C GLU A 23 -18.29 8.81 -15.76
N LEU A 24 -16.97 8.61 -15.77
CA LEU A 24 -15.99 9.61 -16.19
C LEU A 24 -16.23 10.05 -17.63
N LYS A 25 -16.36 9.08 -18.54
CA LYS A 25 -16.64 9.35 -19.95
C LYS A 25 -17.97 10.10 -20.11
N THR A 26 -19.06 9.58 -19.55
CA THR A 26 -20.38 10.22 -19.68
C THR A 26 -20.41 11.63 -19.11
N SER A 27 -19.77 11.86 -17.96
CA SER A 27 -19.74 13.19 -17.32
C SER A 27 -18.88 14.17 -18.11
N ALA A 28 -17.76 13.72 -18.70
CA ALA A 28 -16.91 14.53 -19.55
C ALA A 28 -17.60 14.88 -20.88
N ASP A 29 -18.23 13.90 -21.52
CA ASP A 29 -19.00 14.10 -22.77
C ASP A 29 -20.15 15.09 -22.55
N LYS A 30 -20.88 14.95 -21.44
CA LYS A 30 -21.99 15.86 -21.09
C LYS A 30 -21.49 17.27 -20.79
N LEU A 31 -20.41 17.40 -20.02
CA LEU A 31 -19.79 18.71 -19.74
C LEU A 31 -19.33 19.41 -21.04
N ASN A 32 -18.80 18.64 -22.00
CA ASN A 32 -18.39 19.17 -23.31
C ASN A 32 -19.60 19.62 -24.14
N SER A 33 -20.66 18.79 -24.20
CA SER A 33 -21.91 19.10 -24.92
C SER A 33 -22.59 20.35 -24.37
N ASP A 34 -22.76 20.43 -23.05
CA ASP A 34 -23.44 21.56 -22.39
C ASP A 34 -22.75 22.90 -22.73
N ILE A 35 -21.42 22.91 -22.86
CA ILE A 35 -20.62 24.10 -23.16
C ILE A 35 -20.62 24.46 -24.64
N GLN A 36 -20.65 23.47 -25.54
CA GLN A 36 -20.78 23.70 -26.97
C GLN A 36 -22.16 24.28 -27.33
N GLU A 37 -23.23 23.79 -26.70
CA GLU A 37 -24.59 24.33 -26.87
C GLU A 37 -24.69 25.79 -26.40
N LEU A 38 -24.03 26.13 -25.29
CA LEU A 38 -23.97 27.51 -24.78
C LEU A 38 -23.22 28.46 -25.73
N GLY A 39 -22.21 27.98 -26.46
CA GLY A 39 -21.44 28.80 -27.40
C GLY A 39 -22.15 29.14 -28.71
N GLY A 40 -23.22 28.41 -29.06
CA GLY A 40 -23.96 28.61 -30.30
C GLY A 40 -24.99 29.76 -30.29
N GLY A 41 -25.31 30.34 -29.12
CA GLY A 41 -26.48 31.22 -28.94
C GLY A 41 -26.25 32.57 -28.26
N THR A 42 -25.01 33.05 -28.08
CA THR A 42 -24.69 34.15 -27.15
C THR A 42 -24.52 35.55 -27.74
N SER A 43 -24.88 36.57 -26.94
CA SER A 43 -24.61 37.99 -27.14
C SER A 43 -23.17 38.38 -26.69
N SER A 44 -22.73 39.61 -27.01
CA SER A 44 -21.32 40.04 -26.89
C SER A 44 -20.74 40.06 -25.46
N SER A 45 -21.57 40.17 -24.42
CA SER A 45 -21.11 40.23 -23.02
C SER A 45 -20.94 38.87 -22.35
N THR A 46 -21.76 37.87 -22.73
CA THR A 46 -21.65 36.48 -22.26
C THR A 46 -20.49 35.73 -22.91
N ASN A 47 -20.01 36.21 -24.06
CA ASN A 47 -18.87 35.65 -24.79
C ASN A 47 -17.53 35.77 -24.03
N ALA A 48 -17.36 36.82 -23.21
CA ALA A 48 -16.11 37.05 -22.46
C ALA A 48 -15.93 36.10 -21.27
N ASP A 49 -17.02 35.70 -20.60
CA ASP A 49 -16.99 34.73 -19.52
C ASP A 49 -16.94 33.29 -20.06
N LEU A 50 -17.63 33.03 -21.17
CA LEU A 50 -17.52 31.77 -21.90
C LEU A 50 -16.07 31.50 -22.35
N ALA A 51 -15.35 32.54 -22.80
CA ALA A 51 -13.93 32.45 -23.18
C ALA A 51 -13.00 32.01 -22.02
N LYS A 52 -13.40 32.18 -20.76
CA LYS A 52 -12.65 31.69 -19.58
C LYS A 52 -12.99 30.24 -19.23
N VAL A 53 -14.23 29.81 -19.49
CA VAL A 53 -14.72 28.47 -19.16
C VAL A 53 -14.29 27.43 -20.20
N VAL A 54 -14.38 27.78 -21.49
CA VAL A 54 -14.05 26.88 -22.61
C VAL A 54 -12.67 26.21 -22.49
N PRO A 55 -11.55 26.91 -22.22
CA PRO A 55 -10.25 26.26 -22.11
C PRO A 55 -10.14 25.32 -20.90
N LEU A 56 -10.79 25.65 -19.77
CA LEU A 56 -10.82 24.79 -18.59
C LEU A 56 -11.61 23.50 -18.84
N VAL A 57 -12.75 23.62 -19.53
CA VAL A 57 -13.57 22.47 -19.93
C VAL A 57 -12.81 21.60 -20.94
N ALA A 58 -12.23 22.20 -21.97
CA ALA A 58 -11.44 21.48 -22.97
C ALA A 58 -10.26 20.72 -22.34
N SER A 59 -9.53 21.35 -21.41
CA SER A 59 -8.46 20.70 -20.66
C SER A 59 -8.98 19.55 -19.79
N THR A 60 -10.08 19.77 -19.07
CA THR A 60 -10.72 18.76 -18.20
C THR A 60 -11.19 17.54 -19.01
N VAL A 61 -11.87 17.77 -20.13
CA VAL A 61 -12.37 16.71 -21.02
C VAL A 61 -11.22 15.94 -21.65
N LYS A 62 -10.19 16.65 -22.17
CA LYS A 62 -9.00 16.01 -22.75
C LYS A 62 -8.30 15.09 -21.75
N ASN A 63 -8.10 15.56 -20.52
CA ASN A 63 -7.47 14.76 -19.47
C ASN A 63 -8.35 13.58 -19.02
N ALA A 64 -9.67 13.77 -18.94
CA ALA A 64 -10.61 12.68 -18.68
C ALA A 64 -10.56 11.61 -19.79
N GLU A 65 -10.57 12.00 -21.06
CA GLU A 65 -10.40 11.09 -22.19
C GLU A 65 -9.07 10.34 -22.17
N SER A 66 -7.98 11.01 -21.81
CA SER A 66 -6.66 10.39 -21.64
C SER A 66 -6.68 9.29 -20.57
N VAL A 67 -7.37 9.50 -19.44
CA VAL A 67 -7.53 8.47 -18.41
C VAL A 67 -8.42 7.33 -18.89
N VAL A 68 -9.52 7.63 -19.60
CA VAL A 68 -10.39 6.59 -20.19
C VAL A 68 -9.63 5.72 -21.19
N LYS A 69 -8.76 6.31 -22.03
CA LYS A 69 -7.90 5.56 -22.96
C LYS A 69 -6.91 4.62 -22.24
N LEU A 70 -6.54 4.94 -21.01
CA LEU A 70 -5.65 4.15 -20.17
C LEU A 70 -6.39 3.12 -19.30
N GLU A 71 -7.70 2.96 -19.46
CA GLU A 71 -8.51 1.94 -18.77
C GLU A 71 -7.87 0.53 -18.76
N PRO A 72 -7.45 -0.06 -19.90
CA PRO A 72 -6.86 -1.40 -19.89
C PRO A 72 -5.55 -1.46 -19.09
N VAL A 73 -4.74 -0.39 -19.14
CA VAL A 73 -3.49 -0.28 -18.39
C VAL A 73 -3.77 -0.21 -16.89
N LEU A 74 -4.69 0.65 -16.48
CA LEU A 74 -5.04 0.88 -15.08
C LEU A 74 -5.72 -0.35 -14.45
N THR A 75 -6.64 -0.98 -15.18
CA THR A 75 -7.33 -2.19 -14.71
C THR A 75 -6.39 -3.39 -14.62
N GLN A 76 -5.51 -3.60 -15.61
CA GLN A 76 -4.52 -4.67 -15.58
C GLN A 76 -3.50 -4.46 -14.46
N THR A 77 -3.02 -3.23 -14.26
CA THR A 77 -2.07 -2.93 -13.18
C THR A 77 -2.71 -3.04 -11.80
N ASN A 78 -3.95 -2.56 -11.59
CA ASN A 78 -4.66 -2.75 -10.33
C ASN A 78 -5.00 -4.21 -10.03
N LYS A 79 -5.21 -5.03 -11.07
CA LYS A 79 -5.33 -6.48 -10.90
C LYS A 79 -3.99 -7.09 -10.48
N ALA A 80 -2.90 -6.77 -11.18
CA ALA A 80 -1.56 -7.25 -10.85
C ALA A 80 -1.14 -6.86 -9.42
N LEU A 81 -1.44 -5.63 -8.98
CA LEU A 81 -1.18 -5.17 -7.61
C LEU A 81 -1.92 -5.99 -6.56
N ARG A 82 -3.23 -6.24 -6.78
CA ARG A 82 -4.04 -7.09 -5.88
C ARG A 82 -3.52 -8.53 -5.84
N ASP A 83 -3.12 -9.07 -6.99
CA ASP A 83 -2.60 -10.43 -7.08
C ASP A 83 -1.21 -10.54 -6.43
N VAL A 84 -0.33 -9.53 -6.57
CA VAL A 84 0.95 -9.44 -5.84
C VAL A 84 0.72 -9.45 -4.34
N ASN A 85 -0.20 -8.64 -3.82
CA ASN A 85 -0.51 -8.62 -2.39
C ASN A 85 -0.98 -9.98 -1.87
N ARG A 86 -1.94 -10.62 -2.56
CA ARG A 86 -2.40 -11.97 -2.21
C ARG A 86 -1.28 -13.00 -2.25
N GLN A 87 -0.34 -12.85 -3.18
CA GLN A 87 0.76 -13.80 -3.31
C GLN A 87 1.87 -13.55 -2.29
N SER A 88 2.10 -12.29 -1.88
CA SER A 88 2.98 -11.96 -0.77
C SER A 88 2.54 -12.65 0.51
N ASP A 89 1.25 -12.70 0.82
CA ASP A 89 0.76 -13.42 2.01
C ASP A 89 1.11 -14.91 1.96
N ARG A 90 0.93 -15.56 0.80
CA ARG A 90 1.30 -16.99 0.60
C ARG A 90 2.80 -17.23 0.64
N LEU A 91 3.58 -16.29 0.08
CA LEU A 91 5.03 -16.37 0.11
C LEU A 91 5.54 -16.27 1.55
N LEU A 92 4.90 -15.45 2.40
CA LEU A 92 5.27 -15.27 3.80
C LEU A 92 5.08 -16.57 4.58
N GLU A 93 3.93 -17.22 4.43
CA GLU A 93 3.64 -18.53 5.04
C GLU A 93 4.68 -19.59 4.62
N THR A 94 5.05 -19.60 3.33
CA THR A 94 6.05 -20.53 2.81
C THR A 94 7.45 -20.22 3.36
N THR A 95 7.85 -18.94 3.46
CA THR A 95 9.16 -18.55 4.00
C THR A 95 9.27 -18.77 5.51
N GLU A 96 8.17 -18.61 6.27
CA GLU A 96 8.09 -18.97 7.69
C GLU A 96 8.24 -20.48 7.89
N THR A 97 7.58 -21.28 7.04
CA THR A 97 7.74 -22.75 7.04
C THR A 97 9.17 -23.18 6.72
N ILE A 98 9.82 -22.54 5.75
CA ILE A 98 11.23 -22.78 5.41
C ILE A 98 12.14 -22.43 6.60
N THR A 99 11.88 -21.31 7.27
CA THR A 99 12.65 -20.86 8.43
C THR A 99 12.52 -21.84 9.60
N SER A 100 11.30 -22.33 9.89
CA SER A 100 11.07 -23.29 10.96
C SER A 100 11.74 -24.65 10.68
N LEU A 101 11.68 -25.14 9.43
CA LEU A 101 12.39 -26.35 9.02
C LEU A 101 13.91 -26.19 9.13
N MET A 102 14.46 -25.03 8.76
CA MET A 102 15.89 -24.74 8.91
C MET A 102 16.34 -24.72 10.38
N LEU A 103 15.52 -24.18 11.29
CA LEU A 103 15.78 -24.21 12.73
C LEU A 103 15.79 -25.64 13.27
N GLN A 104 14.82 -26.47 12.88
CA GLN A 104 14.74 -27.87 13.31
C GLN A 104 15.94 -28.70 12.84
N GLN A 105 16.44 -28.42 11.64
CA GLN A 105 17.57 -29.15 11.04
C GLN A 105 18.94 -28.55 11.40
N ASN A 106 18.99 -27.56 12.29
CA ASN A 106 20.21 -26.88 12.73
C ASN A 106 21.05 -26.34 11.55
N ALA A 107 20.37 -25.69 10.60
CA ALA A 107 20.99 -25.15 9.40
C ALA A 107 22.05 -24.07 9.73
N PRO A 108 23.05 -23.85 8.84
CA PRO A 108 24.07 -22.81 9.05
C PRO A 108 23.45 -21.43 9.30
N ALA A 109 24.09 -20.64 10.17
CA ALA A 109 23.60 -19.31 10.53
C ALA A 109 23.41 -18.38 9.31
N THR A 110 24.24 -18.50 8.28
CA THR A 110 24.10 -17.75 7.02
C THR A 110 22.82 -18.11 6.26
N ASN A 111 22.46 -19.39 6.21
CA ASN A 111 21.22 -19.85 5.59
C ASN A 111 19.98 -19.41 6.39
N LEU A 112 20.06 -19.43 7.72
CA LEU A 112 18.98 -18.96 8.59
C LEU A 112 18.76 -17.44 8.47
N ALA A 113 19.85 -16.67 8.37
CA ALA A 113 19.79 -15.24 8.12
C ALA A 113 19.16 -14.93 6.75
N ALA A 114 19.51 -15.69 5.71
CA ALA A 114 18.89 -15.55 4.39
C ALA A 114 17.39 -15.90 4.41
N ALA A 115 16.97 -16.94 5.13
CA ALA A 115 15.55 -17.28 5.29
C ALA A 115 14.77 -16.17 6.02
N SER A 116 15.35 -15.60 7.08
CA SER A 116 14.77 -14.45 7.80
C SER A 116 14.68 -13.20 6.92
N GLN A 117 15.68 -12.98 6.07
CA GLN A 117 15.67 -11.89 5.09
C GLN A 117 14.60 -12.08 4.02
N LEU A 118 14.29 -13.32 3.61
CA LEU A 118 13.17 -13.61 2.71
C LEU A 118 11.83 -13.20 3.33
N ASN A 119 11.58 -13.47 4.63
CA ASN A 119 10.36 -13.01 5.31
C ASN A 119 10.20 -11.48 5.22
N MET A 120 11.26 -10.74 5.55
CA MET A 120 11.26 -9.28 5.49
C MET A 120 11.04 -8.76 4.06
N LEU A 121 11.68 -9.37 3.06
CA LEU A 121 11.51 -9.02 1.65
C LEU A 121 10.08 -9.26 1.18
N THR A 122 9.43 -10.35 1.59
CA THR A 122 8.03 -10.62 1.23
C THR A 122 7.10 -9.50 1.68
N GLN A 123 7.27 -9.04 2.93
CA GLN A 123 6.50 -7.93 3.48
C GLN A 123 6.83 -6.60 2.78
N ARG A 124 8.12 -6.34 2.50
CA ARG A 124 8.56 -5.12 1.82
C ARG A 124 8.09 -5.04 0.37
N ILE A 125 8.01 -6.17 -0.33
CA ILE A 125 7.45 -6.27 -1.69
C ILE A 125 5.96 -5.89 -1.66
N GLY A 126 5.18 -6.43 -0.72
CA GLY A 126 3.76 -6.10 -0.58
C GLY A 126 3.55 -4.62 -0.23
N LYS A 127 4.35 -4.08 0.71
CA LYS A 127 4.32 -2.65 1.04
C LYS A 127 4.68 -1.77 -0.17
N SER A 128 5.77 -2.08 -0.87
CA SER A 128 6.22 -1.32 -2.05
C SER A 128 5.18 -1.37 -3.16
N ALA A 129 4.50 -2.50 -3.35
CA ALA A 129 3.37 -2.60 -4.28
C ALA A 129 2.22 -1.67 -3.88
N ASN A 130 1.84 -1.61 -2.60
CA ASN A 130 0.77 -0.74 -2.13
C ASN A 130 1.07 0.76 -2.29
N GLU A 131 2.33 1.18 -2.27
CA GLU A 131 2.70 2.59 -2.51
C GLU A 131 2.31 3.08 -3.91
N PHE A 132 2.14 2.18 -4.89
CA PHE A 132 1.66 2.53 -6.24
C PHE A 132 0.17 2.94 -6.25
N LEU A 133 -0.58 2.51 -5.24
CA LEU A 133 -1.99 2.88 -5.06
C LEU A 133 -2.16 4.20 -4.29
N SER A 134 -1.07 4.76 -3.75
CA SER A 134 -1.13 5.97 -2.94
C SER A 134 -1.70 7.16 -3.72
N PHE A 135 -2.30 8.10 -2.98
CA PHE A 135 -2.92 9.27 -3.58
C PHE A 135 -1.89 10.28 -4.13
N GLU A 136 -0.66 10.25 -3.60
CA GLU A 136 0.44 11.16 -3.94
C GLU A 136 1.16 10.82 -5.25
N GLY A 137 0.84 9.66 -5.85
CA GLY A 137 1.39 9.21 -7.13
C GLY A 137 2.39 8.07 -7.00
N VAL A 138 2.99 7.67 -8.12
CA VAL A 138 3.99 6.59 -8.15
C VAL A 138 5.32 7.16 -7.69
N SER A 139 5.77 6.79 -6.48
CA SER A 139 7.08 7.24 -5.97
C SER A 139 8.22 6.53 -6.72
N PRO A 140 9.20 7.26 -7.28
CA PRO A 140 10.38 6.65 -7.91
C PRO A 140 11.11 5.69 -6.97
N GLU A 141 11.09 5.98 -5.67
CA GLU A 141 11.65 5.17 -4.61
C GLU A 141 10.96 3.80 -4.50
N ALA A 142 9.63 3.74 -4.52
CA ALA A 142 8.89 2.47 -4.46
C ALA A 142 9.15 1.60 -5.70
N VAL A 143 9.26 2.22 -6.87
CA VAL A 143 9.58 1.53 -8.13
C VAL A 143 10.94 0.85 -8.05
N PHE A 144 11.95 1.60 -7.60
CA PHE A 144 13.30 1.07 -7.45
C PHE A 144 13.37 0.01 -6.35
N ALA A 145 12.75 0.26 -5.19
CA ALA A 145 12.71 -0.68 -4.08
C ALA A 145 12.06 -2.01 -4.48
N LEU A 146 10.90 -1.97 -5.14
CA LEU A 146 10.21 -3.16 -5.62
C LEU A 146 11.10 -3.99 -6.57
N GLY A 147 11.73 -3.34 -7.56
CA GLY A 147 12.64 -4.02 -8.49
C GLY A 147 13.85 -4.67 -7.79
N LYS A 148 14.47 -3.94 -6.86
CA LYS A 148 15.60 -4.42 -6.05
C LYS A 148 15.19 -5.62 -5.20
N ASP A 149 14.07 -5.52 -4.50
CA ASP A 149 13.59 -6.54 -3.57
C ASP A 149 13.23 -7.83 -4.28
N LEU A 150 12.58 -7.72 -5.44
CA LEU A 150 12.25 -8.88 -6.27
C LEU A 150 13.51 -9.62 -6.72
N ASN A 151 14.55 -8.86 -7.10
CA ASN A 151 15.82 -9.45 -7.50
C ASN A 151 16.56 -10.09 -6.32
N THR A 152 16.62 -9.42 -5.17
CA THR A 152 17.24 -9.97 -3.95
C THR A 152 16.52 -11.23 -3.48
N PHE A 153 15.19 -11.22 -3.48
CA PHE A 153 14.38 -12.39 -3.11
C PHE A 153 14.65 -13.59 -4.02
N ASN A 154 14.71 -13.37 -5.33
CA ASN A 154 15.03 -14.42 -6.31
C ASN A 154 16.44 -14.98 -6.09
N THR A 155 17.43 -14.13 -5.85
CA THR A 155 18.82 -14.57 -5.63
C THR A 155 18.97 -15.36 -4.34
N LEU A 156 18.33 -14.92 -3.25
CA LEU A 156 18.37 -15.63 -1.97
C LEU A 156 17.63 -16.97 -2.03
N SER A 157 16.42 -17.01 -2.60
CA SER A 157 15.65 -18.26 -2.70
C SER A 157 16.35 -19.32 -3.55
N LYS A 158 16.94 -18.94 -4.70
CA LYS A 158 17.79 -19.85 -5.49
C LYS A 158 19.10 -20.20 -4.77
N GLY A 159 19.71 -19.25 -4.07
CA GLY A 159 20.93 -19.49 -3.29
C GLY A 159 20.74 -20.51 -2.16
N LEU A 160 19.58 -20.52 -1.51
CA LEU A 160 19.23 -21.52 -0.50
C LEU A 160 18.93 -22.90 -1.12
N LEU A 161 18.39 -22.92 -2.35
CA LEU A 161 18.06 -24.15 -3.06
C LEU A 161 19.30 -24.83 -3.66
N ASP A 162 20.11 -24.09 -4.42
CA ASP A 162 21.21 -24.64 -5.24
C ASP A 162 22.60 -24.30 -4.70
N GLY A 163 22.68 -23.43 -3.69
CA GLY A 163 23.93 -22.91 -3.14
C GLY A 163 24.41 -21.66 -3.88
N ASN A 164 25.04 -20.73 -3.16
CA ASN A 164 25.66 -19.55 -3.73
C ASN A 164 26.98 -19.23 -3.00
N PRO A 165 28.14 -19.53 -3.61
CA PRO A 165 29.45 -19.29 -3.00
C PRO A 165 29.71 -17.81 -2.70
N GLY A 166 29.22 -16.90 -3.54
CA GLY A 166 29.41 -15.45 -3.37
C GLY A 166 28.65 -14.86 -2.18
N MET A 167 27.60 -15.54 -1.71
CA MET A 167 26.81 -15.15 -0.54
C MET A 167 27.03 -16.08 0.66
N GLN A 168 28.00 -17.01 0.57
CA GLN A 168 28.26 -18.05 1.58
C GLN A 168 27.01 -18.88 1.94
N LEU A 169 26.13 -19.11 0.96
CA LEU A 169 24.94 -19.93 1.10
C LEU A 169 25.24 -21.36 0.67
N SER A 170 25.01 -22.32 1.56
CA SER A 170 25.14 -23.74 1.26
C SER A 170 23.85 -24.30 0.68
N ALA A 171 23.96 -25.12 -0.36
CA ALA A 171 22.83 -25.81 -0.97
C ALA A 171 22.14 -26.74 0.03
N THR A 172 20.81 -26.71 0.03
CA THR A 172 20.00 -27.59 0.88
C THR A 172 20.04 -29.03 0.36
N LYS A 173 20.40 -29.98 1.23
CA LYS A 173 20.41 -31.43 0.93
C LYS A 173 19.16 -32.17 1.39
N ASP A 174 18.37 -31.56 2.27
CA ASP A 174 17.15 -32.14 2.81
C ASP A 174 16.01 -32.15 1.77
N PRO A 175 15.37 -33.31 1.50
CA PRO A 175 14.32 -33.41 0.48
C PRO A 175 13.08 -32.55 0.77
N GLN A 176 12.66 -32.44 2.04
CA GLN A 176 11.47 -31.68 2.42
C GLN A 176 11.70 -30.18 2.26
N LEU A 177 12.81 -29.67 2.79
CA LEU A 177 13.20 -28.26 2.66
C LEU A 177 13.47 -27.88 1.20
N ARG A 178 14.06 -28.78 0.41
CA ARG A 178 14.25 -28.58 -1.03
C ARG A 178 12.91 -28.46 -1.77
N SER A 179 11.92 -29.29 -1.42
CA SER A 179 10.56 -29.21 -2.00
C SER A 179 9.88 -27.87 -1.66
N GLN A 180 9.98 -27.41 -0.42
CA GLN A 180 9.41 -26.12 -0.01
C GLN A 180 10.10 -24.93 -0.69
N LEU A 181 11.43 -24.96 -0.79
CA LEU A 181 12.18 -23.95 -1.55
C LEU A 181 11.82 -23.94 -3.04
N GLN A 182 11.58 -25.11 -3.65
CA GLN A 182 11.11 -25.18 -5.03
C GLN A 182 9.71 -24.57 -5.19
N ASN A 183 8.79 -24.86 -4.26
CA ASN A 183 7.46 -24.26 -4.23
C ASN A 183 7.54 -22.74 -4.07
N LEU A 184 8.44 -22.26 -3.21
CA LEU A 184 8.70 -20.83 -3.02
C LEU A 184 9.19 -20.18 -4.31
N VAL A 185 10.20 -20.75 -4.97
CA VAL A 185 10.76 -20.21 -6.22
C VAL A 185 9.70 -20.18 -7.32
N ASN A 186 8.90 -21.24 -7.45
CA ASN A 186 7.81 -21.31 -8.43
C ASN A 186 6.72 -20.27 -8.15
N SER A 187 6.30 -20.14 -6.90
CA SER A 187 5.30 -19.14 -6.47
C SER A 187 5.82 -17.72 -6.68
N PHE A 188 7.10 -17.48 -6.37
CA PHE A 188 7.72 -16.18 -6.55
C PHE A 188 7.91 -15.80 -8.03
N ALA A 189 8.11 -16.77 -8.92
CA ALA A 189 8.20 -16.51 -10.35
C ALA A 189 6.93 -15.86 -10.91
N GLU A 190 5.75 -16.26 -10.41
CA GLU A 190 4.49 -15.62 -10.78
C GLU A 190 4.37 -14.20 -10.20
N THR A 191 4.75 -13.98 -8.93
CA THR A 191 4.82 -12.63 -8.33
C THR A 191 5.72 -11.70 -9.14
N ARG A 192 6.86 -12.21 -9.63
CA ARG A 192 7.79 -11.46 -10.47
C ARG A 192 7.19 -11.12 -11.83
N LYS A 193 6.42 -12.04 -12.44
CA LYS A 193 5.69 -11.78 -13.68
C LYS A 193 4.62 -10.70 -13.51
N LEU A 194 3.84 -10.76 -12.43
CA LEU A 194 2.86 -9.74 -12.08
C LEU A 194 3.52 -8.37 -11.83
N SER A 195 4.64 -8.38 -11.10
CA SER A 195 5.41 -7.16 -10.84
C SER A 195 6.00 -6.55 -12.11
N ALA A 196 6.40 -7.37 -13.09
CA ALA A 196 6.86 -6.88 -14.38
C ALA A 196 5.75 -6.15 -15.15
N ILE A 197 4.49 -6.58 -15.03
CA ILE A 197 3.33 -5.86 -15.62
C ILE A 197 3.20 -4.47 -14.98
N ILE A 198 3.31 -4.38 -13.65
CA ILE A 198 3.24 -3.11 -12.92
C ILE A 198 4.33 -2.16 -13.40
N LEU A 199 5.57 -2.66 -13.49
CA LEU A 199 6.74 -1.89 -13.93
C LEU A 199 6.65 -1.48 -15.42
N ALA A 200 6.11 -2.33 -16.29
CA ALA A 200 5.92 -2.01 -17.71
C ALA A 200 4.90 -0.88 -17.93
N ASN A 201 3.91 -0.78 -17.04
CA ASN A 201 2.81 0.17 -17.13
C ASN A 201 3.06 1.49 -16.39
N LEU A 202 4.27 1.72 -15.87
CA LEU A 202 4.65 2.93 -15.11
C LEU A 202 4.35 4.24 -15.84
N GLN A 203 4.66 4.30 -17.14
CA GLN A 203 4.44 5.51 -17.93
C GLN A 203 2.95 5.83 -18.06
N GLY A 204 2.11 4.81 -18.22
CA GLY A 204 0.66 4.95 -18.27
C GLY A 204 0.09 5.40 -16.93
N LEU A 205 0.54 4.80 -15.83
CA LEU A 205 0.16 5.20 -14.47
C LEU A 205 0.52 6.66 -14.18
N SER A 206 1.76 7.06 -14.48
CA SER A 206 2.22 8.44 -14.30
C SER A 206 1.40 9.42 -15.14
N SER A 207 1.15 9.09 -16.41
CA SER A 207 0.35 9.94 -17.31
C SER A 207 -1.10 10.08 -16.81
N ALA A 208 -1.71 9.00 -16.31
CA ALA A 208 -3.06 9.04 -15.75
C ALA A 208 -3.12 9.88 -14.46
N ARG A 209 -2.07 9.86 -13.63
CA ARG A 209 -1.97 10.70 -12.42
C ARG A 209 -1.81 12.18 -12.75
N VAL A 210 -0.98 12.54 -13.73
CA VAL A 210 -0.86 13.92 -14.20
C VAL A 210 -2.20 14.43 -14.74
N ALA A 211 -2.92 13.61 -15.51
CA ALA A 211 -4.26 13.94 -16.01
C ALA A 211 -5.28 14.12 -14.87
N GLN A 212 -5.25 13.25 -13.85
CA GLN A 212 -6.09 13.38 -12.65
C GLN A 212 -5.80 14.67 -11.89
N ALA A 213 -4.53 14.95 -11.58
CA ALA A 213 -4.13 16.16 -10.88
C ALA A 213 -4.64 17.39 -11.62
N SER A 214 -4.47 17.45 -12.94
CA SER A 214 -4.97 18.56 -13.75
C SER A 214 -6.49 18.71 -13.69
N VAL A 215 -7.26 17.60 -13.71
CA VAL A 215 -8.73 17.65 -13.59
C VAL A 215 -9.17 18.12 -12.20
N VAL A 216 -8.51 17.64 -11.14
CA VAL A 216 -8.81 18.01 -9.75
C VAL A 216 -8.45 19.48 -9.50
N ASP A 217 -7.28 19.94 -9.95
CA ASP A 217 -6.84 21.33 -9.85
C ASP A 217 -7.78 22.28 -10.61
N ASN A 218 -8.26 21.86 -11.79
CA ASN A 218 -9.21 22.64 -12.58
C ASN A 218 -10.64 22.59 -12.03
N SER A 219 -10.97 21.65 -11.12
CA SER A 219 -12.35 21.43 -10.69
C SER A 219 -12.95 22.63 -9.95
N LEU A 220 -12.18 23.27 -9.07
CA LEU A 220 -12.63 24.41 -8.27
C LEU A 220 -12.71 25.71 -9.09
N PRO A 221 -11.68 26.10 -9.89
CA PRO A 221 -11.80 27.21 -10.83
C PRO A 221 -12.97 27.04 -11.80
N LEU A 222 -13.16 25.83 -12.33
CA LEU A 222 -14.26 25.54 -13.25
C LEU A 222 -15.62 25.66 -12.57
N LEU A 223 -15.78 25.18 -11.34
CA LEU A 223 -17.02 25.36 -10.58
C LEU A 223 -17.36 26.85 -10.40
N ASN A 224 -16.39 27.65 -9.96
CA ASN A 224 -16.58 29.08 -9.74
C ASN A 224 -16.94 29.80 -11.03
N ALA A 225 -16.28 29.46 -12.14
CA ALA A 225 -16.54 30.05 -13.44
C ALA A 225 -17.93 29.67 -13.98
N LEU A 226 -18.37 28.42 -13.81
CA LEU A 226 -19.71 27.97 -14.17
C LEU A 226 -20.80 28.61 -13.30
N GLN A 227 -20.57 28.79 -12.00
CA GLN A 227 -21.50 29.49 -11.10
C GLN A 227 -21.64 30.97 -11.47
N ALA A 228 -20.53 31.64 -11.79
CA ALA A 228 -20.56 33.02 -12.26
C ALA A 228 -21.35 33.15 -13.57
N LEU A 229 -21.15 32.21 -14.50
CA LEU A 229 -21.91 32.15 -15.76
C LEU A 229 -23.40 31.94 -15.51
N GLN A 230 -23.77 31.01 -14.62
CA GLN A 230 -25.16 30.73 -14.25
C GLN A 230 -25.87 31.96 -13.64
N GLN A 231 -25.21 32.65 -12.70
CA GLN A 231 -25.76 33.87 -12.08
C GLN A 231 -25.98 35.00 -13.10
N ARG A 232 -25.09 35.12 -14.09
CA ARG A 232 -25.19 36.13 -15.17
C ARG A 232 -26.32 35.79 -16.14
N TYR A 233 -26.50 34.51 -16.48
CA TYR A 233 -27.62 34.04 -17.31
C TYR A 233 -28.97 34.20 -16.62
N SER A 234 -29.08 33.88 -15.32
CA SER A 234 -30.32 34.09 -14.57
C SER A 234 -30.66 35.57 -14.40
N ALA A 235 -29.65 36.44 -14.30
CA ALA A 235 -29.83 37.89 -14.27
C ALA A 235 -30.31 38.49 -15.61
N GLN A 236 -29.95 37.87 -16.76
CA GLN A 236 -30.44 38.27 -18.09
C GLN A 236 -31.82 37.69 -18.43
N ALA A 237 -32.28 36.64 -17.73
CA ALA A 237 -33.61 36.05 -17.90
C ALA A 237 -34.74 36.83 -17.17
N GLY A 238 -34.43 37.94 -16.51
CA GLY A 238 -35.43 38.85 -15.94
C GLY A 238 -36.14 39.69 -17.00
N VAL A 239 -37.44 39.94 -16.81
CA VAL A 239 -38.27 40.81 -17.67
C VAL A 239 -37.56 42.16 -17.87
N SER A 240 -37.20 42.48 -19.11
CA SER A 240 -36.49 43.71 -19.43
C SER A 240 -37.39 44.94 -19.19
N LYS A 241 -36.84 46.03 -18.64
CA LYS A 241 -37.57 47.29 -18.41
C LYS A 241 -38.37 47.82 -19.63
N PRO A 242 -37.95 47.64 -20.91
CA PRO A 242 -38.80 47.98 -22.05
C PRO A 242 -40.00 47.02 -22.27
N ALA A 243 -39.91 45.75 -21.86
CA ALA A 243 -41.04 44.81 -21.93
C ALA A 243 -42.15 45.19 -20.92
N LEU A 244 -41.77 45.68 -19.73
CA LEU A 244 -42.72 46.28 -18.78
C LEU A 244 -43.38 47.55 -19.34
N LEU A 245 -42.61 48.41 -20.03
CA LEU A 245 -43.18 49.58 -20.73
C LEU A 245 -44.12 49.20 -21.87
N PHE A 246 -43.86 48.10 -22.58
CA PHE A 246 -44.74 47.58 -23.64
C PHE A 246 -46.06 47.05 -23.08
N ILE A 247 -46.03 46.38 -21.92
CA ILE A 247 -47.25 45.93 -21.21
C ILE A 247 -48.07 47.14 -20.73
N VAL A 248 -47.41 48.19 -20.23
CA VAL A 248 -48.08 49.45 -19.83
C VAL A 248 -48.63 50.21 -21.05
N LEU A 249 -47.93 50.19 -22.19
CA LEU A 249 -48.38 50.80 -23.45
C LEU A 249 -49.62 50.08 -24.03
N MET A 250 -49.66 48.75 -23.95
CA MET A 250 -50.82 47.95 -24.36
C MET A 250 -52.03 48.17 -23.44
N ALA A 251 -51.81 48.36 -22.14
CA ALA A 251 -52.87 48.73 -21.20
C ALA A 251 -53.44 50.14 -21.48
N LEU A 252 -52.59 51.09 -21.90
CA LEU A 252 -53.00 52.44 -22.30
C LEU A 252 -53.78 52.49 -23.63
N LEU A 253 -53.39 51.65 -24.60
CA LEU A 253 -54.13 51.47 -25.85
C LEU A 253 -55.52 50.84 -25.64
N ALA A 254 -55.64 49.90 -24.69
CA ALA A 254 -56.92 49.30 -24.30
C ALA A 254 -57.86 50.33 -23.63
N LEU A 255 -57.32 51.26 -22.83
CA LEU A 255 -58.08 52.35 -22.22
C LEU A 255 -58.57 53.39 -23.23
N LEU A 256 -57.79 53.68 -24.28
CA LEU A 256 -58.20 54.56 -25.38
C LEU A 256 -59.30 53.95 -26.26
N ALA A 257 -59.27 52.63 -26.48
CA ALA A 257 -60.34 51.92 -27.17
C ALA A 257 -61.65 51.91 -26.36
N LEU A 258 -61.57 51.79 -25.03
CA LEU A 258 -62.71 51.92 -24.12
C LEU A 258 -63.31 53.34 -24.11
N ALA A 259 -62.49 54.39 -24.22
CA ALA A 259 -62.95 55.77 -24.31
C ALA A 259 -63.64 56.09 -25.65
N GLY A 260 -63.20 55.46 -26.75
CA GLY A 260 -63.86 55.55 -28.07
C GLY A 260 -65.23 54.85 -28.11
N LEU A 261 -65.36 53.72 -27.41
CA LEU A 261 -66.66 53.04 -27.23
C LEU A 261 -67.63 53.85 -26.35
N ALA A 262 -67.11 54.60 -25.37
CA ALA A 262 -67.93 55.45 -24.48
C ALA A 262 -68.58 56.64 -25.21
N GLN A 263 -67.92 57.26 -26.19
CA GLN A 263 -68.55 58.33 -27.00
C GLN A 263 -69.66 57.81 -27.94
N LEU A 264 -69.50 56.59 -28.46
CA LEU A 264 -70.52 55.92 -29.27
C LEU A 264 -71.74 55.53 -28.43
N TYR A 265 -71.53 55.16 -27.16
CA TYR A 265 -72.58 54.80 -26.21
C TYR A 265 -73.47 56.00 -25.81
N VAL A 266 -72.89 57.19 -25.64
CA VAL A 266 -73.61 58.42 -25.24
C VAL A 266 -74.55 58.93 -26.36
N GLN A 267 -74.30 58.58 -27.62
CA GLN A 267 -75.19 58.93 -28.72
C GLN A 267 -76.46 58.04 -28.75
N GLU A 268 -76.37 56.81 -28.23
CA GLU A 268 -77.48 55.84 -28.15
C GLU A 268 -78.26 55.90 -26.83
N THR A 269 -77.75 56.62 -25.81
CA THR A 269 -78.42 56.71 -24.50
C THR A 269 -79.57 57.73 -24.44
N ARG A 270 -79.96 58.36 -25.55
CA ARG A 270 -81.14 59.25 -25.59
C ARG A 270 -82.48 58.49 -25.71
N SER A 271 -82.47 57.15 -25.82
CA SER A 271 -83.70 56.35 -26.05
C SER A 271 -83.97 55.23 -25.03
N ARG A 272 -83.24 55.13 -23.91
CA ARG A 272 -83.40 53.99 -22.96
C ARG A 272 -83.56 54.37 -21.49
N THR A 273 -84.42 55.34 -21.19
CA THR A 273 -84.78 55.77 -19.83
C THR A 273 -85.87 54.94 -19.15
N GLN A 274 -85.97 53.62 -19.42
CA GLN A 274 -86.93 52.73 -18.74
C GLN A 274 -86.38 51.36 -18.28
N GLN A 275 -85.08 51.05 -18.41
CA GLN A 275 -84.51 49.75 -17.95
C GLN A 275 -83.47 49.84 -16.81
N SER A 276 -83.24 51.03 -16.22
CA SER A 276 -82.14 51.25 -15.26
C SER A 276 -82.42 50.80 -13.81
N GLU A 277 -83.63 50.35 -13.47
CA GLU A 277 -83.95 50.01 -12.07
C GLU A 277 -83.57 48.57 -11.70
N LEU A 278 -83.50 47.64 -12.67
CA LEU A 278 -83.16 46.24 -12.39
C LEU A 278 -81.64 46.00 -12.23
N GLN A 279 -80.80 46.77 -12.94
CA GLN A 279 -79.34 46.61 -12.89
C GLN A 279 -78.72 47.14 -11.58
N ARG A 280 -79.34 48.15 -10.96
CA ARG A 280 -78.88 48.72 -9.68
C ARG A 280 -78.98 47.71 -8.53
N GLN A 281 -80.06 46.91 -8.50
CA GLN A 281 -80.24 45.84 -7.52
C GLN A 281 -79.30 44.64 -7.73
N GLN A 282 -78.82 44.41 -8.96
CA GLN A 282 -77.84 43.36 -9.25
C GLN A 282 -76.42 43.77 -8.84
N ALA A 283 -76.05 45.04 -9.05
CA ALA A 283 -74.73 45.58 -8.66
C ALA A 283 -74.55 45.62 -7.13
N GLU A 284 -75.58 46.00 -6.36
CA GLU A 284 -75.51 46.00 -4.89
C GLU A 284 -75.35 44.58 -4.31
N ARG A 285 -75.98 43.55 -4.90
CA ARG A 285 -75.79 42.16 -4.47
C ARG A 285 -74.37 41.67 -4.74
N GLN A 286 -73.80 42.01 -5.90
CA GLN A 286 -72.42 41.64 -6.24
C GLN A 286 -71.39 42.32 -5.33
N GLU A 287 -71.62 43.57 -4.93
CA GLU A 287 -70.71 44.26 -4.00
C GLU A 287 -70.74 43.63 -2.60
N LEU A 288 -71.91 43.24 -2.10
CA LEU A 288 -72.05 42.54 -0.82
C LEU A 288 -71.41 41.14 -0.84
N GLU A 289 -71.56 40.39 -1.94
CA GLU A 289 -70.89 39.09 -2.13
C GLU A 289 -69.37 39.24 -2.24
N ALA A 290 -68.89 40.27 -2.95
CA ALA A 290 -67.46 40.56 -3.06
C ALA A 290 -66.86 40.98 -1.70
N ARG A 291 -67.58 41.76 -0.88
CA ARG A 291 -67.13 42.12 0.47
C ARG A 291 -67.06 40.90 1.38
N ARG A 292 -68.08 40.05 1.39
CA ARG A 292 -68.10 38.81 2.20
C ARG A 292 -66.98 37.85 1.84
N THR A 293 -66.74 37.63 0.55
CA THR A 293 -65.65 36.77 0.09
C THR A 293 -64.27 37.36 0.42
N ASN A 294 -64.11 38.69 0.33
CA ASN A 294 -62.87 39.35 0.72
C ASN A 294 -62.61 39.28 2.23
N GLU A 295 -63.63 39.51 3.06
CA GLU A 295 -63.53 39.34 4.52
C GLU A 295 -63.20 37.90 4.91
N ALA A 296 -63.86 36.91 4.28
CA ALA A 296 -63.55 35.50 4.46
C ALA A 296 -62.10 35.17 4.08
N ASN A 297 -61.64 35.63 2.91
CA ASN A 297 -60.26 35.43 2.44
C ASN A 297 -59.23 36.06 3.38
N GLN A 298 -59.47 37.29 3.87
CA GLN A 298 -58.58 37.94 4.83
C GLN A 298 -58.50 37.17 6.14
N SER A 299 -59.63 36.67 6.65
CA SER A 299 -59.64 35.85 7.87
C SER A 299 -58.90 34.52 7.69
N ALA A 300 -59.03 33.88 6.53
CA ALA A 300 -58.35 32.64 6.19
C ALA A 300 -56.82 32.85 6.10
N ILE A 301 -56.39 33.93 5.46
CA ILE A 301 -54.97 34.30 5.37
C ILE A 301 -54.37 34.59 6.75
N LEU A 302 -55.05 35.37 7.60
CA LEU A 302 -54.55 35.67 8.95
C LEU A 302 -54.45 34.43 9.83
N ARG A 303 -55.38 33.47 9.68
CA ARG A 303 -55.31 32.19 10.38
C ARG A 303 -54.10 31.39 9.92
N LEU A 304 -53.92 31.23 8.60
CA LEU A 304 -52.76 30.54 8.04
C LEU A 304 -51.45 31.20 8.50
N MET A 305 -51.36 32.54 8.46
CA MET A 305 -50.15 33.24 8.92
C MET A 305 -49.82 32.96 10.39
N ASN A 306 -50.83 32.91 11.28
CA ASN A 306 -50.63 32.55 12.67
C ASN A 306 -50.19 31.09 12.85
N GLU A 307 -50.77 30.16 12.09
CA GLU A 307 -50.40 28.73 12.13
C GLU A 307 -48.96 28.51 11.61
N LEU A 308 -48.53 29.30 10.62
CA LEU A 308 -47.19 29.21 10.03
C LEU A 308 -46.10 29.89 10.86
N GLN A 309 -46.45 30.74 11.82
CA GLN A 309 -45.46 31.45 12.62
C GLN A 309 -44.60 30.49 13.46
N ASN A 310 -45.22 29.48 14.08
CA ASN A 310 -44.51 28.48 14.88
C ASN A 310 -43.60 27.58 14.00
N VAL A 311 -44.03 27.28 12.78
CA VAL A 311 -43.23 26.53 11.80
C VAL A 311 -41.98 27.33 11.39
N ALA A 312 -42.13 28.63 11.19
CA ALA A 312 -41.01 29.53 10.89
C ALA A 312 -40.01 29.66 12.06
N GLU A 313 -40.47 29.48 13.29
CA GLU A 313 -39.64 29.42 14.51
C GLU A 313 -38.95 28.06 14.70
N GLY A 314 -39.20 27.09 13.81
CA GLY A 314 -38.57 25.77 13.82
C GLY A 314 -39.34 24.70 14.61
N ASP A 315 -40.53 25.02 15.12
CA ASP A 315 -41.44 24.01 15.66
C ASP A 315 -42.14 23.27 14.51
N LEU A 316 -41.43 22.28 14.00
CA LEU A 316 -41.96 21.43 12.95
C LEU A 316 -43.09 20.54 13.46
N THR A 317 -43.45 20.48 14.76
CA THR A 317 -44.54 19.60 15.24
C THR A 317 -45.94 20.10 14.88
N GLN A 318 -46.06 21.38 14.51
CA GLN A 318 -47.31 22.01 14.11
C GLN A 318 -47.67 21.68 12.65
N GLN A 319 -48.96 21.76 12.35
CA GLN A 319 -49.51 21.61 11.00
C GLN A 319 -50.52 22.74 10.74
N ALA A 320 -50.51 23.27 9.52
CA ALA A 320 -51.52 24.22 9.06
C ALA A 320 -52.84 23.49 8.78
N THR A 321 -53.96 24.09 9.15
CA THR A 321 -55.29 23.51 8.95
C THR A 321 -55.66 23.60 7.47
N VAL A 322 -55.92 22.46 6.81
CA VAL A 322 -56.36 22.44 5.41
C VAL A 322 -57.87 22.65 5.35
N THR A 323 -58.29 23.79 4.81
CA THR A 323 -59.70 24.17 4.61
C THR A 323 -60.05 24.18 3.12
N GLU A 324 -61.34 24.22 2.76
CA GLU A 324 -61.79 24.32 1.36
C GLU A 324 -61.69 25.76 0.80
N ASP A 325 -61.19 26.70 1.59
CA ASP A 325 -61.03 28.10 1.15
C ASP A 325 -59.76 28.28 0.28
N ILE A 326 -59.53 29.51 -0.16
CA ILE A 326 -58.42 29.88 -1.05
C ILE A 326 -57.03 29.57 -0.48
N THR A 327 -56.91 29.37 0.84
CA THR A 327 -55.64 29.10 1.53
C THR A 327 -55.36 27.61 1.75
N GLY A 328 -56.34 26.73 1.55
CA GLY A 328 -56.21 25.29 1.77
C GLY A 328 -55.07 24.63 0.98
N ALA A 329 -54.93 24.96 -0.30
CA ALA A 329 -53.85 24.42 -1.14
C ALA A 329 -52.44 24.90 -0.68
N ILE A 330 -52.37 26.09 -0.08
CA ILE A 330 -51.13 26.63 0.49
C ILE A 330 -50.82 25.90 1.80
N ALA A 331 -51.81 25.71 2.67
CA ALA A 331 -51.66 24.94 3.91
C ALA A 331 -51.16 23.51 3.62
N ASP A 332 -51.70 22.85 2.60
CA ASP A 332 -51.28 21.51 2.19
C ASP A 332 -49.81 21.49 1.70
N SER A 333 -49.43 22.43 0.83
CA SER A 333 -48.05 22.56 0.34
C SER A 333 -47.05 22.84 1.46
N VAL A 334 -47.44 23.65 2.45
CA VAL A 334 -46.59 23.93 3.61
C VAL A 334 -46.48 22.70 4.51
N ASN A 335 -47.57 21.98 4.77
CA ASN A 335 -47.53 20.73 5.53
C ASN A 335 -46.62 19.68 4.89
N TYR A 336 -46.66 19.54 3.56
CA TYR A 336 -45.72 18.69 2.83
C TYR A 336 -44.26 19.11 3.05
N THR A 337 -43.99 20.41 2.99
CA THR A 337 -42.63 20.94 3.24
C THR A 337 -42.18 20.70 4.69
N VAL A 338 -43.07 20.87 5.66
CA VAL A 338 -42.80 20.58 7.08
C VAL A 338 -42.46 19.11 7.29
N GLU A 339 -43.17 18.21 6.63
CA GLU A 339 -42.89 16.77 6.73
C GLU A 339 -41.52 16.41 6.12
N GLU A 340 -41.17 16.96 4.95
CA GLU A 340 -39.84 16.80 4.36
C GLU A 340 -38.73 17.37 5.26
N LEU A 341 -38.99 18.51 5.92
CA LEU A 341 -38.06 19.08 6.90
C LEU A 341 -37.89 18.20 8.15
N ARG A 342 -38.98 17.61 8.66
CA ARG A 342 -38.92 16.63 9.78
C ARG A 342 -38.06 15.42 9.40
N ASN A 343 -38.28 14.88 8.21
CA ASN A 343 -37.50 13.74 7.70
C ASN A 343 -36.01 14.09 7.58
N LEU A 344 -35.69 15.28 7.07
CA LEU A 344 -34.31 15.77 7.00
C LEU A 344 -33.69 15.90 8.39
N VAL A 345 -34.36 16.54 9.34
CA VAL A 345 -33.85 16.73 10.72
C VAL A 345 -33.62 15.38 11.40
N SER A 346 -34.55 14.43 11.25
CA SER A 346 -34.40 13.06 11.76
C SER A 346 -33.16 12.37 11.16
N GLN A 347 -32.95 12.50 9.85
CA GLN A 347 -31.78 11.95 9.17
C GLN A 347 -30.47 12.60 9.64
N VAL A 348 -30.47 13.92 9.87
CA VAL A 348 -29.32 14.66 10.41
C VAL A 348 -29.00 14.18 11.83
N GLN A 349 -30.01 14.02 12.68
CA GLN A 349 -29.83 13.54 14.05
C GLN A 349 -29.27 12.10 14.08
N SER A 350 -29.82 11.21 13.25
CA SER A 350 -29.30 9.84 13.08
C SER A 350 -27.85 9.83 12.61
N THR A 351 -27.50 10.72 11.68
CA THR A 351 -26.12 10.85 11.19
C THR A 351 -25.19 11.39 12.28
N ALA A 352 -25.63 12.38 13.06
CA ALA A 352 -24.86 12.92 14.18
C ALA A 352 -24.60 11.86 15.26
N ASP A 353 -25.59 11.02 15.57
CA ASP A 353 -25.43 9.89 16.50
C ASP A 353 -24.44 8.85 15.97
N GLN A 354 -24.49 8.53 14.67
CA GLN A 354 -23.52 7.63 14.05
C GLN A 354 -22.10 8.19 14.11
N VAL A 355 -21.92 9.48 13.83
CA VAL A 355 -20.63 10.17 13.95
C VAL A 355 -20.13 10.13 15.39
N SER A 356 -20.98 10.43 16.37
CA SER A 356 -20.61 10.39 17.80
C SER A 356 -20.13 9.00 18.25
N ARG A 357 -20.84 7.95 17.83
CA ARG A 357 -20.43 6.55 18.08
C ARG A 357 -19.10 6.21 17.40
N ALA A 358 -18.93 6.61 16.14
CA ALA A 358 -17.69 6.39 15.40
C ALA A 358 -16.49 7.10 16.05
N THR A 359 -16.67 8.35 16.50
CA THR A 359 -15.64 9.10 17.24
C THR A 359 -15.29 8.43 18.57
N SER A 360 -16.29 7.95 19.32
CA SER A 360 -16.06 7.25 20.59
C SER A 360 -15.31 5.93 20.39
N GLN A 361 -15.64 5.19 19.33
CA GLN A 361 -14.92 3.98 18.93
C GLN A 361 -13.49 4.31 18.51
N ALA A 362 -13.28 5.36 17.72
CA ALA A 362 -11.96 5.81 17.31
C ALA A 362 -11.09 6.17 18.52
N GLN A 363 -11.64 6.91 19.50
CA GLN A 363 -10.94 7.25 20.74
C GLN A 363 -10.53 6.00 21.54
N THR A 364 -11.41 5.00 21.62
CA THR A 364 -11.10 3.73 22.28
C THR A 364 -9.97 2.98 21.57
N THR A 365 -10.05 2.90 20.23
CA THR A 365 -9.00 2.28 19.42
C THR A 365 -7.66 3.01 19.56
N SER A 366 -7.66 4.35 19.54
CA SER A 366 -6.45 5.15 19.75
C SER A 366 -5.84 4.93 21.15
N SER A 367 -6.66 4.84 22.19
CA SER A 367 -6.19 4.52 23.55
C SER A 367 -5.57 3.13 23.63
N ASN A 368 -6.17 2.13 22.97
CA ASN A 368 -5.62 0.77 22.94
C ASN A 368 -4.31 0.73 22.14
N LEU A 369 -4.24 1.44 21.02
CA LEU A 369 -3.03 1.55 20.21
C LEU A 369 -1.89 2.18 21.01
N LEU A 370 -2.16 3.25 21.78
CA LEU A 370 -1.16 3.87 22.64
C LEU A 370 -0.58 2.88 23.65
N LYS A 371 -1.44 2.12 24.34
CA LYS A 371 -1.01 1.08 25.29
C LYS A 371 -0.16 -0.01 24.61
N SER A 372 -0.58 -0.47 23.44
CA SER A 372 0.19 -1.46 22.66
C SER A 372 1.54 -0.90 22.21
N SER A 373 1.60 0.37 21.80
CA SER A 373 2.88 1.03 21.46
C SER A 373 3.80 1.18 22.66
N GLU A 374 3.28 1.48 23.85
CA GLU A 374 4.07 1.52 25.08
C GLU A 374 4.64 0.14 25.43
N GLN A 375 3.84 -0.92 25.30
CA GLN A 375 4.32 -2.29 25.51
C GLN A 375 5.39 -2.68 24.48
N GLN A 376 5.17 -2.36 23.20
CA GLN A 376 6.14 -2.61 22.14
C GLN A 376 7.48 -1.89 22.41
N LEU A 377 7.47 -0.68 22.96
CA LEU A 377 8.69 0.03 23.35
C LEU A 377 9.47 -0.69 24.46
N VAL A 378 8.77 -1.33 25.40
CA VAL A 378 9.42 -2.14 26.44
C VAL A 378 10.09 -3.37 25.82
N GLU A 379 9.39 -4.09 24.94
CA GLU A 379 9.91 -5.27 24.25
C GLU A 379 11.12 -4.93 23.34
N ILE A 380 11.09 -3.77 22.68
CA ILE A 380 12.23 -3.28 21.88
C ILE A 380 13.45 -3.02 22.77
N ARG A 381 13.28 -2.46 23.97
CA ARG A 381 14.39 -2.24 24.91
C ARG A 381 14.98 -3.56 25.40
N GLU A 382 14.14 -4.53 25.73
CA GLU A 382 14.58 -5.86 26.15
C GLU A 382 15.31 -6.61 25.03
N THR A 383 14.80 -6.51 23.80
CA THR A 383 15.47 -7.05 22.61
C THR A 383 16.81 -6.36 22.39
N GLY A 384 16.86 -5.04 22.53
CA GLY A 384 18.10 -4.26 22.43
C GLY A 384 19.16 -4.71 23.43
N GLN A 385 18.76 -4.96 24.69
CA GLN A 385 19.65 -5.51 25.70
C GLN A 385 20.15 -6.91 25.34
N SER A 386 19.26 -7.79 24.88
CA SER A 386 19.63 -9.14 24.45
C SER A 386 20.65 -9.14 23.29
N VAL A 387 20.56 -8.16 22.38
CA VAL A 387 21.53 -7.98 21.29
C VAL A 387 22.90 -7.55 21.82
N LEU A 388 22.94 -6.67 22.83
CA LEU A 388 24.20 -6.27 23.48
C LEU A 388 24.87 -7.45 24.18
N ASP A 389 24.10 -8.23 24.94
CA ASP A 389 24.60 -9.44 25.61
C ASP A 389 25.12 -10.47 24.59
N MET A 390 24.43 -10.62 23.46
CA MET A 390 24.88 -11.49 22.37
C MET A 390 26.19 -11.00 21.75
N ALA A 391 26.36 -9.70 21.53
CA ALA A 391 27.59 -9.13 21.01
C ALA A 391 28.77 -9.37 21.97
N GLU A 392 28.56 -9.25 23.28
CA GLU A 392 29.57 -9.56 24.29
C GLU A 392 29.99 -11.04 24.24
N ARG A 393 29.00 -11.95 24.16
CA ARG A 393 29.27 -13.40 24.04
C ARG A 393 30.03 -13.74 22.76
N ILE A 394 29.70 -13.11 21.64
CA ILE A 394 30.41 -13.31 20.37
C ILE A 394 31.89 -12.89 20.50
N ASN A 395 32.16 -11.77 21.16
CA ASN A 395 33.53 -11.33 21.43
C ASN A 395 34.29 -12.32 22.32
N ALA A 396 33.64 -12.84 23.37
CA ALA A 396 34.23 -13.86 24.24
C ALA A 396 34.55 -15.16 23.47
N VAL A 397 33.62 -15.63 22.63
CA VAL A 397 33.83 -16.82 21.78
C VAL A 397 34.97 -16.60 20.78
N SER A 398 35.07 -15.41 20.17
CA SER A 398 36.16 -15.05 19.27
C SER A 398 37.53 -15.11 19.97
N SER A 399 37.62 -14.52 21.17
CA SER A 399 38.83 -14.58 21.99
C SER A 399 39.20 -16.02 22.37
N GLN A 400 38.21 -16.82 22.77
CA GLN A 400 38.43 -18.23 23.10
C GLN A 400 38.89 -19.05 21.89
N ALA A 401 38.36 -18.78 20.69
CA ALA A 401 38.79 -19.44 19.46
C ALA A 401 40.23 -19.09 19.09
N GLN A 402 40.64 -17.83 19.27
CA GLN A 402 42.04 -17.40 19.09
C GLN A 402 42.97 -18.14 20.08
N GLN A 403 42.57 -18.23 21.34
CA GLN A 403 43.34 -18.96 22.35
C GLN A 403 43.47 -20.45 22.01
N SER A 404 42.38 -21.09 21.59
CA SER A 404 42.41 -22.49 21.14
C SER A 404 43.32 -22.69 19.92
N SER A 405 43.35 -21.74 18.98
CA SER A 405 44.27 -21.77 17.83
C SER A 405 45.73 -21.69 18.26
N LEU A 406 46.05 -20.84 19.25
CA LEU A 406 47.40 -20.74 19.82
C LEU A 406 47.83 -22.04 20.50
N VAL A 407 46.96 -22.63 21.32
CA VAL A 407 47.22 -23.91 22.00
C VAL A 407 47.44 -25.03 20.97
N ALA A 408 46.61 -25.11 19.92
CA ALA A 408 46.79 -26.11 18.87
C ALA A 408 48.14 -25.98 18.15
N ARG A 409 48.59 -24.75 17.87
CA ARG A 409 49.93 -24.50 17.29
C ARG A 409 51.06 -24.93 18.22
N GLN A 410 50.93 -24.67 19.53
CA GLN A 410 51.89 -25.12 20.53
C GLN A 410 51.93 -26.65 20.63
N SER A 411 50.77 -27.32 20.62
CA SER A 411 50.70 -28.78 20.60
C SER A 411 51.34 -29.39 19.36
N LEU A 412 51.16 -28.78 18.19
CA LEU A 412 51.83 -29.21 16.96
C LEU A 412 53.35 -29.10 17.08
N ALA A 413 53.86 -27.96 17.53
CA ALA A 413 55.30 -27.76 17.73
C ALA A 413 55.89 -28.77 18.73
N ALA A 414 55.19 -29.05 19.83
CA ALA A 414 55.60 -30.06 20.80
C ALA A 414 55.63 -31.46 20.20
N ALA A 415 54.64 -31.82 19.37
CA ALA A 415 54.59 -33.10 18.67
C ALA A 415 55.73 -33.24 17.65
N GLU A 416 56.07 -32.18 16.91
CA GLU A 416 57.21 -32.16 15.99
C GLU A 416 58.54 -32.36 16.74
N GLN A 417 58.71 -31.68 17.88
CA GLN A 417 59.89 -31.86 18.72
C GLN A 417 59.97 -33.29 19.31
N GLY A 418 58.84 -33.85 19.72
CA GLY A 418 58.76 -35.25 20.16
C GLY A 418 59.12 -36.23 19.05
N LEU A 419 58.66 -35.99 17.82
CA LEU A 419 59.01 -36.79 16.64
C LEU A 419 60.52 -36.76 16.36
N HIS A 420 61.16 -35.58 16.50
CA HIS A 420 62.61 -35.46 16.39
C HIS A 420 63.34 -36.29 17.45
N ALA A 421 62.95 -36.18 18.73
CA ALA A 421 63.57 -36.95 19.80
C ALA A 421 63.43 -38.48 19.61
N VAL A 422 62.29 -38.95 19.06
CA VAL A 422 62.09 -40.36 18.72
C VAL A 422 63.02 -40.79 17.57
N ARG A 423 63.19 -39.97 16.53
CA ARG A 423 64.13 -40.26 15.44
C ARG A 423 65.56 -40.38 15.95
N ASP A 424 66.00 -39.43 16.77
CA ASP A 424 67.33 -39.47 17.37
C ASP A 424 67.54 -40.74 18.22
N SER A 425 66.49 -41.17 18.95
CA SER A 425 66.52 -42.42 19.73
C SER A 425 66.62 -43.66 18.83
N ILE A 426 65.93 -43.68 17.70
CA ILE A 426 66.02 -44.77 16.71
C ILE A 426 67.42 -44.84 16.10
N ASP A 427 68.01 -43.70 15.74
CA ASP A 427 69.36 -43.62 15.20
C ASP A 427 70.40 -44.08 16.23
N GLY A 428 70.24 -43.67 17.49
CA GLY A 428 71.05 -44.17 18.60
C GLY A 428 70.96 -45.69 18.78
N MET A 429 69.75 -46.26 18.72
CA MET A 429 69.54 -47.71 18.78
C MET A 429 70.19 -48.46 17.60
N ASN A 430 70.13 -47.88 16.40
CA ASN A 430 70.82 -48.43 15.22
C ASN A 430 72.35 -48.41 15.38
N ALA A 431 72.90 -47.34 15.97
CA ALA A 431 74.33 -47.26 16.28
C ALA A 431 74.75 -48.32 17.31
N ILE A 432 73.97 -48.50 18.38
CA ILE A 432 74.18 -49.57 19.38
C ILE A 432 74.15 -50.94 18.72
N ARG A 433 73.18 -51.19 17.84
CA ARG A 433 73.08 -52.47 17.11
C ARG A 433 74.35 -52.76 16.31
N THR A 434 74.87 -51.78 15.58
CA THR A 434 76.11 -51.90 14.80
C THR A 434 77.31 -52.18 15.72
N GLN A 435 77.44 -51.46 16.83
CA GLN A 435 78.52 -51.65 17.80
C GLN A 435 78.49 -53.05 18.43
N ILE A 436 77.29 -53.56 18.76
CA ILE A 436 77.12 -54.93 19.27
C ILE A 436 77.57 -55.95 18.22
N GLN A 437 77.18 -55.78 16.94
CA GLN A 437 77.61 -56.68 15.87
C GLN A 437 79.15 -56.71 15.71
N ASP A 438 79.80 -55.56 15.77
CA ASP A 438 81.26 -55.49 15.70
C ASP A 438 81.95 -56.08 16.93
N THR A 439 81.36 -55.90 18.12
CA THR A 439 81.82 -56.54 19.35
C THR A 439 81.71 -58.06 19.24
N SER A 440 80.59 -58.59 18.77
CA SER A 440 80.41 -60.04 18.53
C SER A 440 81.44 -60.60 17.54
N LYS A 441 81.77 -59.87 16.46
CA LYS A 441 82.84 -60.27 15.53
C LYS A 441 84.22 -60.32 16.20
N ARG A 442 84.50 -59.40 17.13
CA ARG A 442 85.75 -59.37 17.90
C ARG A 442 85.82 -60.53 18.90
N ILE A 443 84.72 -60.81 19.60
CA ILE A 443 84.60 -61.96 20.52
C ILE A 443 84.82 -63.26 19.76
N LYS A 444 84.22 -63.43 18.57
CA LYS A 444 84.42 -64.61 17.73
C LYS A 444 85.90 -64.80 17.38
N ARG A 445 86.57 -63.74 16.90
CA ARG A 445 88.01 -63.76 16.59
C ARG A 445 88.87 -64.09 17.82
N LEU A 446 88.52 -63.56 18.99
CA LEU A 446 89.20 -63.87 20.23
C LEU A 446 89.02 -65.35 20.62
N GLY A 447 87.83 -65.91 20.41
CA GLY A 447 87.55 -67.33 20.59
C GLY A 447 88.40 -68.21 19.66
N GLU A 448 88.49 -67.85 18.37
CA GLU A 448 89.36 -68.52 17.39
C GLU A 448 90.83 -68.47 17.83
N SER A 449 91.35 -67.31 18.23
CA SER A 449 92.72 -67.20 18.76
C SER A 449 92.94 -67.96 20.07
N SER A 450 91.95 -68.03 20.96
CA SER A 450 92.05 -68.79 22.21
C SER A 450 92.12 -70.29 21.95
N GLN A 451 91.42 -70.78 20.92
CA GLN A 451 91.48 -72.17 20.50
C GLN A 451 92.84 -72.50 19.86
N GLU A 452 93.38 -71.62 19.02
CA GLU A 452 94.73 -71.75 18.45
C GLU A 452 95.80 -71.78 19.55
N ILE A 453 95.67 -70.94 20.59
CA ILE A 453 96.55 -71.02 21.77
C ILE A 453 96.39 -72.36 22.49
N GLY A 454 95.16 -72.86 22.63
CA GLY A 454 94.89 -74.18 23.20
C GLY A 454 95.64 -75.30 22.49
N GLU A 455 95.56 -75.35 21.16
CA GLU A 455 96.30 -76.29 20.31
C GLU A 455 97.82 -76.16 20.49
N ILE A 456 98.35 -74.94 20.59
CA ILE A 456 99.77 -74.71 20.88
C ILE A 456 100.15 -75.22 22.28
N THR A 457 99.32 -74.99 23.30
CA THR A 457 99.60 -75.48 24.66
C THR A 457 99.54 -76.99 24.77
N GLU A 458 98.64 -77.65 24.02
CA GLU A 458 98.58 -79.11 23.90
C GLU A 458 99.86 -79.64 23.25
N LEU A 459 100.28 -79.04 22.13
CA LEU A 459 101.56 -79.36 21.49
C LEU A 459 102.75 -79.16 22.43
N ILE A 460 102.78 -78.08 23.22
CA ILE A 460 103.84 -77.84 24.21
C ILE A 460 103.79 -78.92 25.28
N SER A 461 102.61 -79.32 25.76
CA SER A 461 102.47 -80.40 26.74
C SER A 461 103.04 -81.71 26.19
N ASP A 462 102.70 -82.06 24.95
CA ASP A 462 103.22 -83.25 24.26
C ASP A 462 104.75 -83.19 24.11
N LEU A 463 105.30 -82.04 23.71
CA LEU A 463 106.75 -81.85 23.62
C LEU A 463 107.42 -81.93 24.99
N THR A 464 106.78 -81.43 26.04
CA THR A 464 107.33 -81.44 27.41
C THR A 464 107.31 -82.87 27.95
N GLU A 465 106.27 -83.65 27.69
CA GLU A 465 106.20 -85.08 28.01
C GLU A 465 107.28 -85.85 27.25
N GLN A 466 107.44 -85.59 25.95
CA GLN A 466 108.50 -86.19 25.14
C GLN A 466 109.90 -85.82 25.67
N THR A 467 110.10 -84.57 26.09
CA THR A 467 111.35 -84.08 26.69
C THR A 467 111.59 -84.72 28.06
N ASN A 468 110.55 -84.91 28.88
CA ASN A 468 110.64 -85.60 30.16
C ASN A 468 111.03 -87.07 29.99
N VAL A 469 110.46 -87.76 28.99
CA VAL A 469 110.85 -89.13 28.62
C VAL A 469 112.30 -89.19 28.12
N LEU A 470 112.72 -88.23 27.29
CA LEU A 470 114.11 -88.10 26.82
C LEU A 470 115.09 -87.88 27.96
N ALA A 471 114.78 -86.95 28.88
CA ALA A 471 115.59 -86.66 30.05
C ALA A 471 115.68 -87.86 31.00
N LEU A 472 114.56 -88.59 31.20
CA LEU A 472 114.54 -89.80 31.99
C LEU A 472 115.39 -90.92 31.36
N ASN A 473 115.29 -91.14 30.05
CA ASN A 473 116.13 -92.10 29.33
C ASN A 473 117.62 -91.72 29.40
N ALA A 474 117.95 -90.44 29.29
CA ALA A 474 119.32 -89.95 29.45
C ALA A 474 119.85 -90.15 30.88
N ALA A 475 119.01 -89.96 31.91
CA ALA A 475 119.38 -90.22 33.30
C ALA A 475 119.49 -91.72 33.65
N ILE A 476 118.82 -92.60 32.90
CA ILE A 476 118.98 -94.07 33.01
C ILE A 476 120.26 -94.56 32.31
N GLN A 477 120.69 -93.86 31.24
CA GLN A 477 121.88 -94.21 30.44
C GLN A 477 123.18 -93.54 30.92
N ALA A 478 123.10 -92.52 31.77
CA ALA A 478 124.23 -91.94 32.50
C ALA A 478 124.51 -92.70 33.79
#